data_AF-A0A7S2U5Q5-F1
#
_entry.id   AF-A0A7S2U5Q5-F1
#
_cell.length_a   1.000
_cell.length_b   1.000
_cell.length_c   1.000
_cell.angle_alpha   90.00
_cell.angle_beta   90.00
_cell.angle_gamma   90.00
#
_symmetry.space_group_name_H-M   'P 1'
#
loop_
_entity.id
_entity.type
_entity.pdbx_description
1 polymer ?
#
loop_
_entity_poly.entity_id
_entity_poly.type
_entity_poly.pdbx_seq_one_letter_code
_entity_poly.pdbx_strand_id
1 'polypeptide(L)'
;MSSSSSSSVAIQPLSHGQKLFLQKLVAAHGWSDEEALQVYNQIKDNDGGGRQQQQSMDQCLATINASLKLAFGLEIRTISLYDPEQQKAIRHHAVVNADPKASFLPYKQAHELAFIRLLLEKIIAGMNDKSPLSRMDAVNLRTELTGDHANKLSIDLAEQVLDQLESEKWLTSEDDKTNQRRNKSHILIGPRTYMELTDLLTELGLERESMPQFIIHKA
;
A
#
# COMPACT_ATOMS: atom_id res chain seq x y z
N MET A 1 0.10 -35.36 -30.55
CA MET A 1 -0.86 -34.73 -29.63
C MET A 1 -0.27 -34.84 -28.23
N SER A 2 0.38 -33.78 -27.76
CA SER A 2 1.10 -33.77 -26.49
C SER A 2 0.12 -33.41 -25.39
N SER A 3 -0.31 -34.39 -24.60
CA SER A 3 -1.14 -34.19 -23.42
C SER A 3 -0.31 -33.52 -22.32
N SER A 4 -0.46 -32.22 -22.15
CA SER A 4 0.08 -31.48 -21.02
C SER A 4 -0.67 -31.89 -19.75
N SER A 5 -0.04 -32.73 -18.94
CA SER A 5 -0.50 -33.09 -17.59
C SER A 5 -0.46 -31.84 -16.70
N SER A 6 -1.62 -31.24 -16.43
CA SER A 6 -1.75 -30.19 -15.41
C SER A 6 -1.60 -30.83 -14.04
N SER A 7 -0.38 -30.85 -13.49
CA SER A 7 -0.15 -31.17 -12.09
C SER A 7 -0.89 -30.13 -11.25
N SER A 8 -2.00 -30.51 -10.61
CA SER A 8 -2.71 -29.65 -9.68
C SER A 8 -1.79 -29.38 -8.48
N VAL A 9 -1.22 -28.19 -8.41
CA VAL A 9 -0.41 -27.76 -7.26
C VAL A 9 -1.35 -27.70 -6.06
N ALA A 10 -1.20 -28.62 -5.12
CA ALA A 10 -2.02 -28.67 -3.92
C ALA A 10 -1.71 -27.46 -3.03
N ILE A 11 -2.71 -26.63 -2.75
CA ILE A 11 -2.58 -25.49 -1.85
C ILE A 11 -2.49 -26.01 -0.42
N GLN A 12 -1.37 -25.77 0.25
CA GLN A 12 -1.24 -26.12 1.66
C GLN A 12 -2.14 -25.21 2.50
N PRO A 13 -3.00 -25.76 3.38
CA PRO A 13 -3.87 -24.94 4.21
C PRO A 13 -3.04 -24.12 5.22
N LEU A 14 -3.37 -22.83 5.34
CA LEU A 14 -2.77 -21.96 6.35
C LEU A 14 -3.15 -22.39 7.77
N SER A 15 -2.20 -22.28 8.69
CA SER A 15 -2.45 -22.45 10.13
C SER A 15 -3.42 -21.38 10.66
N HIS A 16 -3.96 -21.57 11.87
CA HIS A 16 -4.84 -20.58 12.48
C HIS A 16 -4.15 -19.22 12.66
N GLY A 17 -2.95 -19.21 13.25
CA GLY A 17 -2.14 -18.00 13.41
C GLY A 17 -1.80 -17.31 12.08
N GLN A 18 -1.48 -18.06 11.02
CA GLN A 18 -1.24 -17.50 9.68
C GLN A 18 -2.50 -16.82 9.11
N LYS A 19 -3.68 -17.43 9.27
CA LYS A 19 -4.96 -16.84 8.85
C LYS A 19 -5.25 -15.55 9.63
N LEU A 20 -5.06 -15.58 10.94
CA LEU A 20 -5.30 -14.42 11.79
C LEU A 20 -4.35 -13.26 11.47
N PHE A 21 -3.08 -13.56 11.22
CA PHE A 21 -2.08 -12.58 10.80
C PHE A 21 -2.48 -11.94 9.47
N LEU A 22 -2.82 -12.75 8.46
CA LEU A 22 -3.28 -12.28 7.16
C LEU A 22 -4.54 -11.40 7.27
N GLN A 23 -5.54 -11.84 8.03
CA GLN A 23 -6.79 -11.07 8.23
C GLN A 23 -6.52 -9.69 8.82
N LYS A 24 -5.66 -9.63 9.85
CA LYS A 24 -5.28 -8.36 10.48
C LYS A 24 -4.46 -7.48 9.51
N LEU A 25 -3.57 -8.06 8.71
CA LEU A 25 -2.78 -7.31 7.72
C LEU A 25 -3.68 -6.69 6.65
N VAL A 26 -4.66 -7.45 6.14
CA VAL A 26 -5.65 -6.95 5.18
C VAL A 26 -6.46 -5.80 5.79
N ALA A 27 -6.92 -5.96 7.02
CA ALA A 27 -7.73 -4.94 7.72
C ALA A 27 -6.94 -3.64 7.99
N ALA A 28 -5.63 -3.73 8.15
CA ALA A 28 -4.78 -2.57 8.38
C ALA A 28 -4.30 -1.87 7.10
N HIS A 29 -4.56 -2.46 5.93
CA HIS A 29 -4.09 -2.02 4.60
C HIS A 29 -2.56 -2.01 4.40
N GLY A 30 -1.78 -2.04 5.48
CA GLY A 30 -0.35 -2.27 5.47
C GLY A 30 0.25 -1.98 6.84
N TRP A 31 1.42 -2.56 7.11
CA TRP A 31 2.18 -2.37 8.33
C TRP A 31 3.64 -2.08 8.04
N SER A 32 4.29 -1.33 8.92
CA SER A 32 5.74 -1.38 9.05
C SER A 32 6.20 -2.74 9.58
N ASP A 33 7.48 -3.08 9.39
CA ASP A 33 8.09 -4.31 9.89
C ASP A 33 7.96 -4.46 11.41
N GLU A 34 8.06 -3.35 12.15
CA GLU A 34 7.90 -3.31 13.61
C GLU A 34 6.47 -3.67 14.03
N GLU A 35 5.47 -3.04 13.42
CA GLU A 35 4.06 -3.34 13.66
C GLU A 35 3.73 -4.80 13.28
N ALA A 36 4.22 -5.25 12.13
CA ALA A 36 4.03 -6.62 11.67
C ALA A 36 4.65 -7.63 12.65
N LEU A 37 5.88 -7.39 13.11
CA LEU A 37 6.56 -8.26 14.06
C LEU A 37 5.84 -8.28 15.42
N GLN A 38 5.34 -7.13 15.87
CA GLN A 38 4.56 -7.04 17.10
C GLN A 38 3.28 -7.89 17.01
N VAL A 39 2.50 -7.73 15.93
CA VAL A 39 1.28 -8.53 15.73
C VAL A 39 1.61 -10.02 15.57
N TYR A 40 2.67 -10.35 14.86
CA TYR A 40 3.14 -11.73 14.70
C TYR A 40 3.44 -12.39 16.06
N ASN A 41 4.22 -11.72 16.91
CA ASN A 41 4.56 -12.23 18.23
C ASN A 41 3.34 -12.35 19.14
N GLN A 42 2.43 -11.37 19.11
CA GLN A 42 1.16 -11.45 19.87
C GLN A 42 0.33 -12.68 19.49
N ILE A 43 0.21 -12.98 18.19
CA ILE A 43 -0.52 -14.17 17.73
C ILE A 43 0.20 -15.44 18.18
N LYS A 44 1.52 -15.48 18.04
CA LYS A 44 2.36 -16.61 18.44
C LYS A 44 2.23 -16.94 19.94
N ASP A 45 2.17 -15.92 20.78
CA ASP A 45 2.07 -16.08 22.24
C ASP A 45 0.67 -16.54 22.66
N ASN A 46 -0.38 -16.08 21.97
CA ASN A 46 -1.77 -16.43 22.27
C ASN A 46 -2.15 -17.86 21.86
N ASP A 47 -1.53 -18.42 20.82
CA ASP A 47 -1.82 -19.78 20.32
C ASP A 47 -1.20 -20.91 21.21
N GLY A 48 -0.72 -20.57 22.42
CA GLY A 48 -0.41 -21.55 23.46
C GLY A 48 0.92 -22.30 23.30
N GLY A 49 1.91 -21.73 22.59
CA GLY A 49 3.31 -22.21 22.59
C GLY A 49 3.55 -23.65 22.12
N GLY A 50 2.55 -24.33 21.55
CA GLY A 50 2.64 -25.74 21.19
C GLY A 50 3.46 -25.98 19.92
N ARG A 51 4.72 -26.44 20.05
CA ARG A 51 5.64 -27.07 19.04
C ARG A 51 5.78 -26.50 17.61
N GLN A 52 4.90 -25.64 17.10
CA GLN A 52 5.03 -24.88 15.84
C GLN A 52 5.95 -23.65 16.02
N GLN A 53 6.73 -23.61 17.09
CA GLN A 53 7.28 -22.40 17.71
C GLN A 53 8.55 -21.83 17.06
N GLN A 54 8.98 -22.33 15.89
CA GLN A 54 10.26 -21.93 15.27
C GLN A 54 10.15 -21.19 13.94
N GLN A 55 8.94 -20.99 13.39
CA GLN A 55 8.83 -20.26 12.13
C GLN A 55 9.17 -18.77 12.34
N SER A 56 10.01 -18.20 11.48
CA SER A 56 10.25 -16.75 11.46
C SER A 56 9.08 -16.01 10.80
N MET A 57 8.96 -14.69 11.01
CA MET A 57 7.95 -13.89 10.32
C MET A 57 8.09 -14.00 8.80
N ASP A 58 9.30 -13.94 8.26
CA ASP A 58 9.55 -14.10 6.82
C ASP A 58 9.06 -15.45 6.28
N GLN A 59 9.30 -16.53 7.02
CA GLN A 59 8.78 -17.85 6.63
C GLN A 59 7.24 -17.88 6.69
N CYS A 60 6.63 -17.21 7.67
CA CYS A 60 5.17 -17.07 7.76
C CYS A 60 4.62 -16.34 6.53
N LEU A 61 5.21 -15.20 6.17
CA LEU A 61 4.85 -14.42 4.98
C LEU A 61 5.00 -15.23 3.70
N ALA A 62 6.10 -15.98 3.55
CA ALA A 62 6.35 -16.87 2.41
C ALA A 62 5.26 -17.96 2.27
N THR A 63 4.86 -18.57 3.39
CA THR A 63 3.80 -19.59 3.41
C THR A 63 2.45 -18.99 3.02
N ILE A 64 2.13 -17.81 3.56
CA ILE A 64 0.91 -17.09 3.22
C ILE A 64 0.89 -16.73 1.73
N ASN A 65 2.01 -16.23 1.19
CA ASN A 65 2.13 -15.88 -0.23
C ASN A 65 1.92 -17.06 -1.16
N ALA A 66 2.48 -18.24 -0.84
CA ALA A 66 2.26 -19.44 -1.61
C ALA A 66 0.77 -19.80 -1.72
N SER A 67 0.00 -19.60 -0.64
CA SER A 67 -1.44 -19.80 -0.64
C SER A 67 -2.20 -18.68 -1.38
N LEU A 68 -1.88 -17.42 -1.13
CA LEU A 68 -2.60 -16.27 -1.70
C LEU A 68 -2.52 -16.22 -3.22
N LYS A 69 -1.32 -16.46 -3.76
CA LYS A 69 -1.06 -16.31 -5.19
C LYS A 69 -1.82 -17.35 -6.00
N LEU A 70 -1.86 -18.59 -5.52
CA LEU A 70 -2.55 -19.69 -6.19
C LEU A 70 -4.07 -19.59 -6.04
N ALA A 71 -4.57 -19.15 -4.89
CA ALA A 71 -6.00 -19.15 -4.60
C ALA A 71 -6.73 -17.88 -5.07
N PHE A 72 -6.09 -16.71 -4.96
CA PHE A 72 -6.78 -15.42 -5.06
C PHE A 72 -6.10 -14.44 -6.03
N GLY A 73 -4.94 -14.80 -6.59
CA GLY A 73 -4.14 -13.84 -7.38
C GLY A 73 -3.62 -12.66 -6.54
N LEU A 74 -3.51 -12.85 -5.23
CA LEU A 74 -2.98 -11.84 -4.30
C LEU A 74 -1.57 -12.22 -3.84
N GLU A 75 -0.82 -11.24 -3.35
CA GLU A 75 0.46 -11.49 -2.69
C GLU A 75 0.73 -10.42 -1.64
N ILE A 76 1.49 -10.79 -0.60
CA ILE A 76 2.11 -9.84 0.31
C ILE A 76 3.38 -9.34 -0.35
N ARG A 77 3.43 -8.04 -0.64
CA ARG A 77 4.65 -7.35 -1.07
C ARG A 77 5.27 -6.63 0.11
N THR A 78 6.59 -6.54 0.07
CA THR A 78 7.35 -5.71 0.99
C THR A 78 8.14 -4.67 0.19
N ILE A 79 8.17 -3.42 0.67
CA ILE A 79 9.06 -2.38 0.14
C ILE A 79 9.87 -1.80 1.28
N SER A 80 11.01 -1.20 0.95
CA SER A 80 11.78 -0.41 1.91
C SER A 80 11.70 1.07 1.52
N LEU A 81 11.19 1.91 2.42
CA LEU A 81 11.15 3.36 2.26
C LEU A 81 12.14 3.99 3.24
N TYR A 82 12.88 5.02 2.80
CA TYR A 82 13.78 5.74 3.68
C TYR A 82 12.98 6.71 4.56
N ASP A 83 13.10 6.57 5.87
CA ASP A 83 12.59 7.52 6.84
C ASP A 83 13.69 8.55 7.14
N PRO A 84 13.54 9.82 6.73
CA PRO A 84 14.54 10.85 6.96
C PRO A 84 14.70 11.20 8.44
N GLU A 85 13.66 11.04 9.25
CA GLU A 85 13.69 11.36 10.67
C GLU A 85 14.51 10.33 11.44
N GLN A 86 14.34 9.06 11.09
CA GLN A 86 15.06 7.95 11.71
C GLN A 86 16.37 7.61 11.00
N GLN A 87 16.65 8.27 9.87
CA GLN A 87 17.78 8.01 8.99
C GLN A 87 17.96 6.53 8.63
N LYS A 88 16.84 5.80 8.49
CA LYS A 88 16.85 4.35 8.27
C LYS A 88 15.81 3.93 7.25
N ALA A 89 16.07 2.83 6.56
CA ALA A 89 15.08 2.19 5.72
C ALA A 89 14.06 1.44 6.60
N ILE A 90 12.78 1.76 6.45
CA ILE A 90 11.67 1.07 7.10
C ILE A 90 11.01 0.18 6.06
N ARG A 91 10.87 -1.10 6.40
CA ARG A 91 10.14 -2.05 5.56
C ARG A 91 8.64 -1.91 5.84
N HIS A 92 7.86 -1.92 4.78
CA HIS A 92 6.40 -1.95 4.83
C HIS A 92 5.88 -3.20 4.13
N HIS A 93 4.81 -3.77 4.65
CA HIS A 93 4.18 -5.00 4.17
C HIS A 93 2.71 -4.70 3.88
N ALA A 94 2.20 -5.10 2.72
CA ALA A 94 0.78 -5.02 2.40
C ALA A 94 0.36 -6.19 1.52
N VAL A 95 -0.92 -6.57 1.62
CA VAL A 95 -1.54 -7.51 0.67
C VAL A 95 -1.98 -6.71 -0.54
N VAL A 96 -1.51 -7.12 -1.71
CA VAL A 96 -1.75 -6.44 -2.97
C VAL A 96 -2.22 -7.42 -4.04
N ASN A 97 -2.78 -6.88 -5.12
CA ASN A 97 -3.09 -7.67 -6.29
C ASN A 97 -1.79 -8.04 -7.01
N ALA A 98 -1.61 -9.33 -7.33
CA ALA A 98 -0.46 -9.77 -8.10
C ALA A 98 -0.55 -9.29 -9.55
N ASP A 99 -1.76 -9.09 -10.09
CA ASP A 99 -1.99 -8.44 -11.37
C ASP A 99 -1.99 -6.91 -11.19
N PRO A 100 -1.00 -6.19 -11.74
CA PRO A 100 -0.94 -4.72 -11.64
C PRO A 100 -2.14 -4.02 -12.27
N LYS A 101 -2.89 -4.70 -13.17
CA LYS A 101 -4.09 -4.13 -13.80
C LYS A 101 -5.32 -4.17 -12.91
N ALA A 102 -5.30 -4.94 -11.82
CA ALA A 102 -6.43 -5.17 -10.94
C ALA A 102 -6.21 -4.52 -9.56
N SER A 103 -5.69 -3.29 -9.55
CA SER A 103 -5.43 -2.53 -8.31
C SER A 103 -6.66 -2.47 -7.39
N PHE A 104 -6.40 -2.50 -6.08
CA PHE A 104 -7.40 -2.27 -5.04
C PHE A 104 -7.78 -0.81 -4.84
N LEU A 105 -7.39 0.10 -5.73
CA LEU A 105 -7.98 1.44 -5.73
C LEU A 105 -9.50 1.27 -5.61
N PRO A 106 -10.15 1.91 -4.62
CA PRO A 106 -11.54 1.58 -4.33
C PRO A 106 -12.39 1.75 -5.59
N TYR A 107 -13.54 1.06 -5.64
CA TYR A 107 -14.60 1.29 -6.63
C TYR A 107 -15.11 2.74 -6.52
N LYS A 108 -14.30 3.66 -7.00
CA LYS A 108 -14.47 5.11 -6.91
C LYS A 108 -15.26 5.58 -8.12
N GLN A 109 -16.03 6.65 -7.93
CA GLN A 109 -16.72 7.27 -9.05
C GLN A 109 -15.68 7.85 -10.02
N ALA A 110 -16.03 7.94 -11.31
CA ALA A 110 -15.09 8.36 -12.35
C ALA A 110 -14.38 9.69 -12.05
N HIS A 111 -15.07 10.64 -11.39
CA HIS A 111 -14.49 11.92 -11.00
C HIS A 111 -13.52 11.80 -9.82
N GLU A 112 -13.75 10.91 -8.85
CA GLU A 112 -12.81 10.66 -7.76
C GLU A 112 -11.52 10.02 -8.31
N LEU A 113 -11.63 9.11 -9.28
CA LEU A 113 -10.45 8.54 -9.96
C LEU A 113 -9.67 9.61 -10.72
N ALA A 114 -10.35 10.51 -11.43
CA ALA A 114 -9.70 11.64 -12.10
C ALA A 114 -8.98 12.55 -11.10
N PHE A 115 -9.60 12.81 -9.94
CA PHE A 115 -9.00 13.57 -8.84
C PHE A 115 -7.77 12.87 -8.25
N ILE A 116 -7.84 11.56 -7.98
CA ILE A 116 -6.71 10.77 -7.47
C ILE A 116 -5.55 10.79 -8.47
N ARG A 117 -5.82 10.64 -9.76
CA ARG A 117 -4.80 10.68 -10.81
C ARG A 117 -4.09 12.05 -10.83
N LEU A 118 -4.87 13.14 -10.83
CA LEU A 118 -4.33 14.49 -10.78
C LEU A 118 -3.52 14.75 -9.50
N LEU A 119 -4.00 14.25 -8.37
CA LEU A 119 -3.31 14.34 -7.08
C LEU A 119 -1.93 13.68 -7.14
N LEU A 120 -1.86 12.43 -7.64
CA LEU A 120 -0.59 11.71 -7.77
C LEU A 120 0.38 12.42 -8.72
N GLU A 121 -0.13 12.93 -9.85
CA GLU A 121 0.66 13.72 -10.81
C GLU A 121 1.31 14.94 -10.12
N LYS A 122 0.54 15.69 -9.32
CA LYS A 122 1.04 16.87 -8.61
C LYS A 122 2.02 16.52 -7.50
N ILE A 123 1.81 15.41 -6.79
CA ILE A 123 2.78 14.91 -5.78
C ILE A 123 4.10 14.56 -6.47
N ILE A 124 4.07 13.83 -7.58
CA ILE A 124 5.27 13.44 -8.34
C ILE A 124 6.01 14.67 -8.87
N ALA A 125 5.29 15.63 -9.46
CA ALA A 125 5.88 16.90 -9.89
C ALA A 125 6.55 17.64 -8.71
N GLY A 126 5.87 17.70 -7.56
CA GLY A 126 6.40 18.29 -6.34
C GLY A 126 7.65 17.59 -5.80
N MET A 127 7.77 16.26 -5.95
CA MET A 127 8.97 15.51 -5.58
C MET A 127 10.17 15.91 -6.44
N ASN A 128 9.97 16.07 -7.75
CA ASN A 128 11.02 16.46 -8.69
C ASN A 128 11.47 17.91 -8.47
N ASP A 129 10.52 18.81 -8.20
CA ASP A 129 10.76 20.24 -8.01
C ASP A 129 11.08 20.63 -6.56
N LYS A 130 11.11 19.66 -5.63
CA LYS A 130 11.27 19.88 -4.18
C LYS A 130 10.22 20.85 -3.60
N SER A 131 9.01 20.80 -4.15
CA SER A 131 7.86 21.60 -3.74
C SER A 131 6.75 20.66 -3.24
N PRO A 132 6.79 20.25 -1.97
CA PRO A 132 5.82 19.29 -1.44
C PRO A 132 4.39 19.84 -1.50
N LEU A 133 3.43 18.96 -1.80
CA LEU A 133 2.03 19.34 -1.95
C LEU A 133 1.37 19.45 -0.57
N SER A 134 0.88 20.64 -0.20
CA SER A 134 0.13 20.80 1.04
C SER A 134 -1.25 20.14 0.94
N ARG A 135 -1.81 19.71 2.07
CA ARG A 135 -3.17 19.15 2.10
C ARG A 135 -4.23 20.12 1.55
N MET A 136 -4.11 21.41 1.85
CA MET A 136 -5.05 22.41 1.34
C MET A 136 -4.97 22.54 -0.19
N ASP A 137 -3.75 22.53 -0.73
CA ASP A 137 -3.56 22.58 -2.19
C ASP A 137 -4.09 21.31 -2.85
N ALA A 138 -3.90 20.14 -2.24
CA ALA A 138 -4.47 18.88 -2.69
C ALA A 138 -6.01 18.94 -2.77
N VAL A 139 -6.69 19.50 -1.77
CA VAL A 139 -8.15 19.73 -1.82
C VAL A 139 -8.52 20.70 -2.95
N ASN A 140 -7.69 21.70 -3.21
CA ASN A 140 -7.90 22.68 -4.28
C ASN A 140 -7.71 22.12 -5.69
N LEU A 141 -7.01 21.00 -5.87
CA LEU A 141 -6.92 20.32 -7.17
C LEU A 141 -8.29 19.93 -7.75
N ARG A 142 -9.35 19.83 -6.93
CA ARG A 142 -10.72 19.59 -7.41
C ARG A 142 -11.18 20.65 -8.42
N THR A 143 -10.67 21.88 -8.33
CA THR A 143 -11.02 22.98 -9.25
C THR A 143 -10.24 22.91 -10.56
N GLU A 144 -9.16 22.12 -10.60
CA GLU A 144 -8.35 21.89 -11.80
C GLU A 144 -8.89 20.73 -12.66
N LEU A 145 -9.92 20.01 -12.21
CA LEU A 145 -10.56 18.97 -13.01
C LEU A 145 -11.24 19.57 -14.24
N THR A 146 -11.04 18.91 -15.39
CA THR A 146 -11.52 19.36 -16.70
C THR A 146 -12.54 18.38 -17.30
N GLY A 147 -13.18 18.78 -18.40
CA GLY A 147 -14.13 17.95 -19.13
C GLY A 147 -15.34 17.55 -18.30
N ASP A 148 -15.74 16.28 -18.40
CA ASP A 148 -16.91 15.71 -17.70
C ASP A 148 -16.77 15.67 -16.17
N HIS A 149 -15.56 15.92 -15.65
CA HIS A 149 -15.24 15.90 -14.22
C HIS A 149 -15.22 17.29 -13.59
N ALA A 150 -15.29 18.37 -14.38
CA ALA A 150 -15.23 19.74 -13.89
C ALA A 150 -16.36 20.04 -12.89
N ASN A 151 -16.01 20.63 -11.75
CA ASN A 151 -16.93 21.02 -10.66
C ASN A 151 -17.78 19.86 -10.09
N LYS A 152 -17.35 18.60 -10.26
CA LYS A 152 -18.07 17.42 -9.74
C LYS A 152 -17.72 17.07 -8.29
N LEU A 153 -16.52 17.42 -7.81
CA LEU A 153 -16.14 17.23 -6.41
C LEU A 153 -16.34 18.52 -5.61
N SER A 154 -17.09 18.41 -4.50
CA SER A 154 -17.13 19.44 -3.46
C SER A 154 -15.83 19.43 -2.64
N ILE A 155 -15.67 20.45 -1.78
CA ILE A 155 -14.57 20.49 -0.79
C ILE A 155 -14.65 19.26 0.12
N ASP A 156 -15.82 19.05 0.75
CA ASP A 156 -16.03 17.97 1.70
C ASP A 156 -15.76 16.58 1.09
N LEU A 157 -16.13 16.37 -0.18
CA LEU A 157 -15.86 15.10 -0.86
C LEU A 157 -14.37 14.92 -1.15
N ALA A 158 -13.66 15.99 -1.56
CA ALA A 158 -12.22 15.93 -1.77
C ALA A 158 -11.48 15.62 -0.45
N GLU A 159 -11.89 16.24 0.65
CA GLU A 159 -11.34 15.95 1.99
C GLU A 159 -11.59 14.50 2.41
N GLN A 160 -12.81 13.99 2.21
CA GLN A 160 -13.14 12.58 2.50
C GLN A 160 -12.30 11.61 1.66
N VAL A 161 -12.07 11.93 0.38
CA VAL A 161 -11.20 11.12 -0.48
C VAL A 161 -9.77 11.09 0.06
N LEU A 162 -9.21 12.23 0.47
CA LEU A 162 -7.87 12.28 1.06
C LEU A 162 -7.78 11.50 2.38
N ASP A 163 -8.76 11.67 3.27
CA ASP A 163 -8.82 10.93 4.54
C ASP A 163 -8.87 9.42 4.31
N GLN A 164 -9.68 8.98 3.34
CA GLN A 164 -9.75 7.57 2.98
C GLN A 164 -8.41 7.06 2.45
N LEU A 165 -7.79 7.78 1.52
CA LEU A 165 -6.51 7.40 0.94
C LEU A 165 -5.39 7.29 1.99
N GLU A 166 -5.35 8.19 2.96
CA GLU A 166 -4.41 8.12 4.08
C GLU A 166 -4.71 6.94 5.01
N SER A 167 -5.99 6.73 5.36
CA SER A 167 -6.40 5.63 6.25
C SER A 167 -6.06 4.25 5.64
N GLU A 168 -6.17 4.13 4.32
CA GLU A 168 -5.86 2.93 3.55
C GLU A 168 -4.40 2.84 3.08
N LYS A 169 -3.54 3.75 3.55
CA LYS A 169 -2.08 3.80 3.28
C LYS A 169 -1.69 4.03 1.82
N TRP A 170 -2.60 4.56 1.00
CA TRP A 170 -2.30 5.06 -0.34
C TRP A 170 -1.51 6.37 -0.29
N LEU A 171 -1.82 7.21 0.70
CA LEU A 171 -1.10 8.44 0.97
C LEU A 171 -0.52 8.37 2.39
N THR A 172 0.49 9.19 2.64
CA THR A 172 0.95 9.50 3.99
C THR A 172 1.08 11.01 4.13
N SER A 173 0.90 11.51 5.35
CA SER A 173 1.11 12.90 5.69
C SER A 173 2.38 13.03 6.52
N GLU A 174 3.25 13.97 6.16
CA GLU A 174 4.37 14.39 6.99
C GLU A 174 3.96 15.66 7.73
N ASP A 175 3.87 15.58 9.06
CA ASP A 175 3.59 16.73 9.89
C ASP A 175 4.83 17.61 9.98
N ASP A 176 4.68 18.90 9.66
CA ASP A 176 5.70 19.89 9.96
C ASP A 176 5.84 20.02 11.49
N LYS A 177 6.80 19.29 12.07
CA LYS A 177 7.08 19.28 13.52
C LYS A 177 7.30 20.67 14.11
N THR A 178 7.56 21.68 13.28
CA THR A 178 7.71 23.07 13.73
C THR A 178 6.39 23.79 13.98
N ASN A 179 5.25 23.29 13.49
CA ASN A 179 3.96 23.97 13.55
C ASN A 179 2.81 23.01 13.92
N GLN A 180 2.23 23.19 15.11
CA GLN A 180 1.07 22.41 15.62
C GLN A 180 -0.26 22.61 14.84
N ARG A 181 -0.25 23.22 13.65
CA ARG A 181 -1.44 23.39 12.82
C ARG A 181 -1.44 22.32 11.73
N ARG A 182 -2.38 21.37 11.82
CA ARG A 182 -2.63 20.28 10.84
C ARG A 182 -2.68 20.74 9.38
N ASN A 183 -3.01 22.00 9.11
CA ASN A 183 -3.10 22.55 7.75
C ASN A 183 -1.73 22.72 7.04
N LYS A 184 -0.61 22.42 7.70
CA LYS A 184 0.72 22.41 7.10
C LYS A 184 1.27 21.00 6.83
N SER A 185 0.45 19.95 6.96
CA SER A 185 0.91 18.62 6.57
C SER A 185 1.13 18.56 5.06
N HIS A 186 2.24 17.97 4.67
CA HIS A 186 2.55 17.68 3.27
C HIS A 186 2.08 16.27 2.96
N ILE A 187 1.41 16.11 1.81
CA ILE A 187 0.95 14.82 1.35
C ILE A 187 2.04 14.18 0.50
N LEU A 188 2.34 12.92 0.81
CA LEU A 188 3.32 12.08 0.12
C LEU A 188 2.66 10.78 -0.35
N ILE A 189 3.32 10.12 -1.29
CA ILE A 189 2.93 8.78 -1.74
C ILE A 189 3.11 7.79 -0.58
N GLY A 190 2.04 7.10 -0.22
CA GLY A 190 2.04 6.06 0.81
C GLY A 190 2.62 4.74 0.30
N PRO A 191 3.04 3.84 1.20
CA PRO A 191 3.70 2.59 0.84
C PRO A 191 2.85 1.70 -0.06
N ARG A 192 1.53 1.67 0.13
CA ARG A 192 0.63 0.83 -0.66
C ARG A 192 0.56 1.27 -2.12
N THR A 193 0.60 2.58 -2.37
CA THR A 193 0.62 3.13 -3.73
C THR A 193 1.82 2.66 -4.52
N TYR A 194 3.02 2.63 -3.93
CA TYR A 194 4.20 2.06 -4.60
C TYR A 194 4.01 0.58 -4.95
N MET A 195 3.40 -0.20 -4.04
CA MET A 195 3.21 -1.64 -4.24
C MET A 195 2.15 -1.98 -5.29
N GLU A 196 1.11 -1.16 -5.43
CA GLU A 196 -0.04 -1.49 -6.28
C GLU A 196 -0.08 -0.70 -7.60
N LEU A 197 0.48 0.50 -7.62
CA LEU A 197 0.30 1.46 -8.72
C LEU A 197 1.62 1.77 -9.42
N THR A 198 2.59 0.86 -9.40
CA THR A 198 3.92 1.07 -10.00
C THR A 198 3.83 1.55 -11.45
N ASP A 199 3.01 0.88 -12.28
CA ASP A 199 2.86 1.23 -13.70
C ASP A 199 2.24 2.62 -13.89
N LEU A 200 1.21 2.94 -13.11
CA LEU A 200 0.57 4.26 -13.13
C LEU A 200 1.53 5.36 -12.67
N LEU A 201 2.28 5.14 -11.60
CA LEU A 201 3.25 6.11 -11.11
C LEU A 201 4.33 6.40 -12.17
N THR A 202 4.82 5.38 -12.87
CA THR A 202 5.76 5.55 -13.98
C THR A 202 5.12 6.29 -15.16
N GLU A 203 3.86 5.98 -15.50
CA GLU A 203 3.10 6.71 -16.52
C GLU A 203 2.95 8.20 -16.18
N LEU A 204 2.77 8.51 -14.88
CA LEU A 204 2.67 9.87 -14.35
C LEU A 204 4.05 10.56 -14.19
N GLY A 205 5.14 9.92 -14.60
CA GLY A 205 6.47 10.52 -14.65
C GLY A 205 7.37 10.24 -13.45
N LEU A 206 7.01 9.32 -12.55
CA LEU A 206 7.92 8.90 -11.49
C LEU A 206 9.04 8.04 -12.08
N GLU A 207 10.28 8.50 -11.91
CA GLU A 207 11.46 7.80 -12.40
C GLU A 207 11.60 6.42 -11.76
N ARG A 208 11.95 5.42 -12.57
CA ARG A 208 12.10 4.04 -12.10
C ARG A 208 13.21 3.88 -11.07
N GLU A 209 14.24 4.72 -11.10
CA GLU A 209 15.32 4.73 -10.11
C GLU A 209 14.86 5.26 -8.75
N SER A 210 13.79 6.06 -8.73
CA SER A 210 13.16 6.58 -7.52
C SER A 210 12.14 5.59 -6.92
N MET A 211 11.83 4.50 -7.61
CA MET A 211 10.95 3.46 -7.10
C MET A 211 11.64 2.62 -6.02
N PRO A 212 10.95 2.30 -4.92
CA PRO A 212 11.51 1.43 -3.91
C PRO A 212 11.65 -0.01 -4.43
N GLN A 213 12.64 -0.73 -3.91
CA GLN A 213 12.81 -2.15 -4.24
C GLN A 213 11.72 -3.00 -3.58
N PHE A 214 11.13 -3.91 -4.36
CA PHE A 214 10.15 -4.88 -3.89
C PHE A 214 10.85 -6.17 -3.41
N ILE A 215 10.44 -6.65 -2.25
CA ILE A 215 10.79 -7.96 -1.72
C ILE A 215 9.53 -8.83 -1.81
N ILE A 216 9.63 -9.93 -2.56
CA ILE A 216 8.57 -10.94 -2.68
C ILE A 216 8.99 -12.17 -1.87
N HIS A 217 8.22 -12.49 -0.83
CA HIS A 217 8.44 -13.66 0.00
C HIS A 217 8.07 -14.92 -0.77
N LYS A 218 9.04 -15.82 -0.99
CA LYS A 218 8.85 -17.11 -1.66
C LYS A 218 9.08 -18.23 -0.67
N ALA A 219 8.19 -19.23 -0.70
CA ALA A 219 8.30 -20.46 0.08
C ALA A 219 9.34 -21.42 -0.50
#